data_AF-A0A9D6CMI9-F1
#
_entry.id   AF-A0A9D6CMI9-F1
#
_cell.length_a   1.000
_cell.length_b   1.000
_cell.length_c   1.000
_cell.angle_alpha   90.00
_cell.angle_beta   90.00
_cell.angle_gamma   90.00
#
_symmetry.space_group_name_H-M   'P 1'
#
loop_
_entity.id
_entity.type
_entity.pdbx_description
1 polymer ?
#
loop_
_entity_poly.entity_id
_entity_poly.type
_entity_poly.pdbx_seq_one_letter_code
_entity_poly.pdbx_strand_id
1 'polypeptide(L)'
;MMRAKIAWSAGIWLLALGLAPSAGAQGGKKPPDFPAQQRALADAATIARGEQIYTANCRFCHGADLRGGDSGGPNLLRSRLVFNDKEGELIAPIVTQGSQTAGGGMMPPIPMPSEDVKALAAYLHSVQASMRGQGNPPAGEEKVLNVLVGDASAGKAYFKKTCSSCHSAGDMKGLTEKFPEAMDLQNYWVRGGGDSRRTGKPETPTTVTVKTPAGKTFKGDLVRYDDFIVSLREADGTYRSFSRGDEALKVKIDDPRQAHLQLLPKYSDKDIHDVTAYLASL
;
A
#
# COMPACT_ATOMS: atom_id res chain seq x y z
N MET A 1 -52.55 3.55 -78.48
CA MET A 1 -51.49 4.46 -77.96
C MET A 1 -51.04 3.90 -76.62
N MET A 2 -49.91 3.18 -76.59
CA MET A 2 -49.53 2.25 -75.52
C MET A 2 -48.11 2.53 -75.01
N ARG A 3 -48.01 2.65 -73.68
CA ARG A 3 -46.90 2.27 -72.76
C ARG A 3 -45.45 2.50 -73.23
N ALA A 4 -44.80 3.53 -72.68
CA ALA A 4 -43.34 3.66 -72.71
C ALA A 4 -42.69 2.80 -71.61
N LYS A 5 -41.72 1.97 -72.02
CA LYS A 5 -40.95 1.04 -71.18
C LYS A 5 -39.67 1.71 -70.68
N ILE A 6 -39.32 1.38 -69.44
CA ILE A 6 -38.06 1.73 -68.76
C ILE A 6 -36.91 0.92 -69.38
N ALA A 7 -35.76 1.57 -69.60
CA ALA A 7 -34.48 0.91 -69.81
C ALA A 7 -33.40 1.63 -68.98
N TRP A 8 -32.77 0.89 -68.07
CA TRP A 8 -31.56 1.31 -67.35
C TRP A 8 -30.33 0.89 -68.15
N SER A 9 -29.42 1.83 -68.38
CA SER A 9 -28.10 1.56 -68.96
C SER A 9 -27.04 1.78 -67.88
N ALA A 10 -26.32 0.71 -67.53
CA ALA A 10 -25.19 0.75 -66.64
C ALA A 10 -23.98 1.40 -67.34
N GLY A 11 -23.46 2.49 -66.80
CA GLY A 11 -22.22 3.13 -67.22
C GLY A 11 -21.10 2.85 -66.20
N ILE A 12 -20.13 2.05 -66.62
CA ILE A 12 -18.90 1.74 -65.90
C ILE A 12 -17.98 2.96 -65.97
N TRP A 13 -17.61 3.53 -64.81
CA TRP A 13 -16.51 4.50 -64.70
C TRP A 13 -15.35 3.88 -63.92
N LEU A 14 -14.24 3.70 -64.63
CA LEU A 14 -12.93 3.30 -64.09
C LEU A 14 -12.35 4.45 -63.25
N LEU A 15 -12.20 4.23 -61.95
CA LEU A 15 -11.38 5.08 -61.08
C LEU A 15 -10.05 4.36 -60.79
N ALA A 16 -8.96 4.98 -61.24
CA ALA A 16 -7.60 4.53 -61.02
C ALA A 16 -7.25 4.60 -59.52
N LEU A 17 -6.86 3.46 -58.95
CA LEU A 17 -6.35 3.34 -57.59
C LEU A 17 -4.90 3.86 -57.55
N GLY A 18 -4.72 5.12 -57.15
CA GLY A 18 -3.41 5.64 -56.74
C GLY A 18 -3.11 5.19 -55.31
N LEU A 19 -2.18 4.24 -55.14
CA LEU A 19 -1.61 3.91 -53.84
C LEU A 19 -0.75 5.09 -53.35
N ALA A 20 -1.32 5.92 -52.47
CA ALA A 20 -0.53 6.82 -51.65
C ALA A 20 0.04 6.02 -50.46
N PRO A 21 1.35 6.07 -50.18
CA PRO A 21 1.92 5.42 -49.02
C PRO A 21 1.39 6.07 -47.75
N SER A 22 0.76 5.27 -46.90
CA SER A 22 0.29 5.68 -45.57
C SER A 22 1.48 6.21 -44.76
N ALA A 23 1.52 7.53 -44.57
CA ALA A 23 2.40 8.16 -43.61
C ALA A 23 2.13 7.53 -42.23
N GLY A 24 3.16 6.92 -41.65
CA GLY A 24 3.10 6.26 -40.36
C GLY A 24 2.51 7.21 -39.31
N ALA A 25 1.41 6.77 -38.69
CA ALA A 25 0.89 7.40 -37.49
C ALA A 25 1.99 7.32 -36.43
N GLN A 26 2.58 8.47 -36.14
CA GLN A 26 3.54 8.68 -35.08
C GLN A 26 2.97 8.13 -33.77
N GLY A 27 3.77 7.31 -33.08
CA GLY A 27 3.41 6.75 -31.79
C GLY A 27 3.07 7.85 -30.79
N GLY A 28 1.78 8.11 -30.60
CA GLY A 28 1.28 8.87 -29.48
C GLY A 28 1.69 8.14 -28.21
N LYS A 29 2.51 8.79 -27.38
CA LYS A 29 2.84 8.29 -26.04
C LYS A 29 1.52 7.96 -25.33
N LYS A 30 1.34 6.69 -24.96
CA LYS A 30 0.25 6.26 -24.08
C LYS A 30 0.22 7.21 -22.88
N PRO A 31 -0.90 7.87 -22.55
CA PRO A 31 -0.96 8.71 -21.36
C PRO A 31 -0.55 7.87 -20.15
N PRO A 32 0.17 8.44 -19.18
CA PRO A 32 0.67 7.69 -18.04
C PRO A 32 -0.51 7.01 -17.34
N ASP A 33 -0.33 5.73 -17.00
CA ASP A 33 -1.39 4.88 -16.44
C ASP A 33 -1.93 5.43 -15.09
N PHE A 34 -1.26 6.42 -14.48
CA PHE A 34 -1.68 7.12 -13.25
C PHE A 34 -1.29 8.62 -13.23
N PRO A 35 -2.07 9.52 -13.86
CA PRO A 35 -1.75 10.95 -13.95
C PRO A 35 -1.56 11.64 -12.59
N ALA A 36 -2.35 11.27 -11.59
CA ALA A 36 -2.24 11.84 -10.24
C ALA A 36 -0.92 11.52 -9.51
N GLN A 37 -0.25 10.42 -9.86
CA GLN A 37 1.01 10.01 -9.21
C GLN A 37 2.26 10.59 -9.90
N GLN A 38 2.12 11.12 -11.11
CA GLN A 38 3.25 11.53 -11.96
C GLN A 38 3.19 13.01 -12.35
N ARG A 39 2.18 13.75 -11.90
CA ARG A 39 2.04 15.18 -12.21
C ARG A 39 2.99 16.05 -11.42
N ALA A 40 3.54 17.06 -12.09
CA ALA A 40 4.21 18.16 -11.41
C ALA A 40 3.18 18.95 -10.59
N LEU A 41 3.59 19.40 -9.41
CA LEU A 41 2.77 20.27 -8.59
C LEU A 41 2.86 21.70 -9.14
N ALA A 42 1.75 22.43 -9.04
CA ALA A 42 1.74 23.86 -9.29
C ALA A 42 2.62 24.59 -8.25
N ASP A 43 2.90 25.86 -8.51
CA ASP A 43 3.62 26.70 -7.55
C ASP A 43 2.83 26.88 -6.24
N ALA A 44 3.55 27.16 -5.16
CA ALA A 44 2.97 27.27 -3.82
C ALA A 44 1.88 28.35 -3.71
N ALA A 45 1.98 29.44 -4.47
CA ALA A 45 0.98 30.51 -4.42
C ALA A 45 -0.34 30.08 -5.08
N THR A 46 -0.27 29.36 -6.20
CA THR A 46 -1.44 28.77 -6.86
C THR A 46 -2.12 27.73 -5.96
N ILE A 47 -1.35 26.87 -5.29
CA ILE A 47 -1.89 25.89 -4.34
C ILE A 47 -2.57 26.59 -3.16
N ALA A 48 -1.93 27.60 -2.57
CA ALA A 48 -2.49 28.34 -1.44
C ALA A 48 -3.79 29.09 -1.82
N ARG A 49 -3.85 29.66 -3.04
CA ARG A 49 -5.09 30.25 -3.57
C ARG A 49 -6.20 29.20 -3.69
N GLY A 50 -5.87 28.02 -4.23
CA GLY A 50 -6.81 26.90 -4.33
C GLY A 50 -7.35 26.43 -2.98
N GLU A 51 -6.48 26.37 -1.96
CA GLU A 51 -6.86 26.01 -0.59
C GLU A 51 -7.85 27.01 0.02
N GLN A 52 -7.63 28.31 -0.20
CA GLN A 52 -8.55 29.36 0.25
C GLN A 52 -9.92 29.23 -0.41
N ILE A 53 -9.95 28.99 -1.73
CA ILE A 53 -11.19 28.76 -2.49
C ILE A 53 -11.92 27.53 -1.95
N TYR A 54 -11.20 26.43 -1.74
CA TYR A 54 -11.75 25.19 -1.18
C TYR A 54 -12.36 25.42 0.20
N THR A 55 -11.63 26.11 1.08
CA THR A 55 -12.05 26.39 2.45
C THR A 55 -13.32 27.25 2.48
N ALA A 56 -13.43 28.24 1.59
CA ALA A 56 -14.57 29.13 1.53
C ALA A 56 -15.81 28.48 0.90
N ASN A 57 -15.65 27.63 -0.12
CA ASN A 57 -16.76 27.23 -0.98
C ASN A 57 -17.08 25.72 -0.97
N CYS A 58 -16.12 24.87 -0.64
CA CYS A 58 -16.23 23.42 -0.86
C CYS A 58 -16.20 22.61 0.45
N ARG A 59 -15.47 23.11 1.46
CA ARG A 59 -15.23 22.43 2.74
C ARG A 59 -16.50 21.98 3.46
N PHE A 60 -17.57 22.75 3.38
CA PHE A 60 -18.83 22.44 4.07
C PHE A 60 -19.40 21.08 3.63
N CYS A 61 -19.43 20.83 2.33
CA CYS A 61 -19.95 19.57 1.79
C CYS A 61 -18.88 18.48 1.70
N HIS A 62 -17.64 18.83 1.33
CA HIS A 62 -16.58 17.86 1.06
C HIS A 62 -15.63 17.59 2.24
N GLY A 63 -15.87 18.22 3.39
CA GLY A 63 -15.07 18.08 4.61
C GLY A 63 -13.81 18.96 4.60
N ALA A 64 -13.29 19.26 5.78
CA ALA A 64 -12.03 20.01 5.92
C ALA A 64 -10.83 19.26 5.32
N ASP A 65 -10.91 17.94 5.32
CA ASP A 65 -9.87 16.99 4.95
C ASP A 65 -10.19 16.26 3.63
N LEU A 66 -11.16 16.77 2.85
CA LEU A 66 -11.58 16.26 1.54
C LEU A 66 -12.20 14.85 1.55
N ARG A 67 -12.57 14.32 2.74
CA ARG A 67 -13.13 12.96 2.88
C ARG A 67 -14.63 12.86 2.70
N GLY A 68 -15.30 13.97 2.42
CA GLY A 68 -16.74 14.10 2.50
C GLY A 68 -17.14 14.64 3.87
N GLY A 69 -18.12 15.54 3.88
CA GLY A 69 -18.69 16.16 5.07
C GLY A 69 -20.10 15.65 5.34
N ASP A 70 -20.58 15.93 6.56
CA ASP A 70 -21.92 15.50 7.02
C ASP A 70 -23.06 16.07 6.16
N SER A 71 -22.79 17.10 5.36
CA SER A 71 -23.73 17.70 4.41
C SER A 71 -23.82 16.93 3.07
N GLY A 72 -23.20 15.76 2.95
CA GLY A 72 -23.44 14.81 1.86
C GLY A 72 -22.53 14.95 0.63
N GLY A 73 -21.45 15.75 0.70
CA GLY A 73 -20.47 15.81 -0.38
C GLY A 73 -19.58 14.56 -0.42
N PRO A 74 -19.27 14.01 -1.61
CA PRO A 74 -18.44 12.81 -1.72
C PRO A 74 -16.98 13.06 -1.31
N ASN A 75 -16.30 11.98 -0.97
CA ASN A 75 -14.85 11.94 -0.73
C ASN A 75 -14.07 12.27 -2.02
N LEU A 76 -13.42 13.43 -2.04
CA LEU A 76 -12.66 13.90 -3.21
C LEU A 76 -11.32 13.18 -3.34
N LEU A 77 -10.74 12.69 -2.24
CA LEU A 77 -9.49 11.91 -2.26
C LEU A 77 -9.64 10.55 -2.94
N ARG A 78 -10.87 10.03 -3.02
CA ARG A 78 -11.20 8.79 -3.74
C ARG A 78 -11.92 9.02 -5.07
N SER A 79 -12.07 10.28 -5.49
CA SER A 79 -12.81 10.62 -6.70
C SER A 79 -12.02 10.27 -7.95
N ARG A 80 -12.56 9.35 -8.77
CA ARG A 80 -11.98 9.01 -10.09
C ARG A 80 -11.89 10.23 -10.99
N LEU A 81 -12.79 11.20 -10.84
CA LEU A 81 -12.76 12.44 -11.61
C LEU A 81 -11.51 13.25 -11.26
N VAL A 82 -11.27 13.51 -9.97
CA VAL A 82 -10.09 14.28 -9.51
C VAL A 82 -8.79 13.53 -9.83
N PHE A 83 -8.78 12.19 -9.74
CA PHE A 83 -7.62 11.39 -10.14
C PHE A 83 -7.24 11.50 -11.62
N ASN A 84 -8.23 11.68 -12.50
CA ASN A 84 -8.02 11.73 -13.95
C ASN A 84 -7.92 13.16 -14.50
N ASP A 85 -8.39 14.15 -13.74
CA ASP A 85 -8.26 15.57 -14.03
C ASP A 85 -6.78 15.96 -14.08
N LYS A 86 -6.36 16.78 -15.05
CA LYS A 86 -4.96 17.22 -15.21
C LYS A 86 -4.77 18.69 -14.87
N GLU A 87 -5.57 19.54 -15.49
CA GLU A 87 -5.46 21.00 -15.47
C GLU A 87 -6.79 21.67 -15.03
N GLY A 88 -7.68 20.90 -14.39
CA GLY A 88 -9.03 21.33 -14.01
C GLY A 88 -10.09 21.07 -15.07
N GLU A 89 -9.79 20.36 -16.16
CA GLU A 89 -10.71 20.17 -17.29
C GLU A 89 -11.94 19.31 -16.95
N LEU A 90 -11.81 18.40 -15.99
CA LEU A 90 -12.91 17.57 -15.50
C LEU A 90 -13.61 18.21 -14.30
N ILE A 91 -12.87 18.95 -13.47
CA ILE A 91 -13.39 19.63 -12.28
C ILE A 91 -14.21 20.87 -12.67
N ALA A 92 -13.77 21.64 -13.68
CA ALA A 92 -14.41 22.87 -14.12
C ALA A 92 -15.91 22.77 -14.41
N PRO A 93 -16.39 21.82 -15.24
CA PRO A 93 -17.82 21.71 -15.52
C PRO A 93 -18.61 21.38 -14.25
N ILE A 94 -18.08 20.52 -13.38
CA ILE A 94 -18.75 20.11 -12.14
C ILE A 94 -18.90 21.28 -11.17
N VAL A 95 -17.85 22.11 -11.02
CA VAL A 95 -17.88 23.27 -10.13
C VAL A 95 -18.77 24.38 -10.69
N THR A 96 -18.63 24.70 -11.97
CA THR A 96 -19.29 25.89 -12.53
C THR A 96 -20.73 25.66 -12.96
N GLN A 97 -21.08 24.43 -13.36
CA GLN A 97 -22.41 24.06 -13.84
C GLN A 97 -23.19 23.22 -12.82
N GLY A 98 -22.52 22.74 -11.78
CA GLY A 98 -23.08 21.80 -10.82
C GLY A 98 -23.13 20.37 -11.37
N SER A 99 -23.51 19.42 -10.53
CA SER A 99 -23.70 18.03 -10.96
C SER A 99 -24.68 17.28 -10.06
N GLN A 100 -25.30 16.25 -10.62
CA GLN A 100 -26.07 15.27 -9.85
C GLN A 100 -25.35 13.93 -9.91
N THR A 101 -25.19 13.30 -8.75
CA THR A 101 -24.60 11.96 -8.65
C THR A 101 -25.71 10.91 -8.70
N ALA A 102 -25.40 9.71 -9.19
CA ALA A 102 -26.36 8.60 -9.27
C ALA A 102 -26.94 8.18 -7.90
N GLY A 103 -26.32 8.59 -6.79
CA GLY A 103 -26.80 8.37 -5.42
C GLY A 103 -27.68 9.49 -4.86
N GLY A 104 -28.14 10.44 -5.68
CA GLY A 104 -29.03 11.54 -5.27
C GLY A 104 -28.33 12.74 -4.64
N GLY A 105 -27.00 12.71 -4.49
CA GLY A 105 -26.22 13.88 -4.06
C GLY A 105 -26.13 14.92 -5.17
N MET A 106 -26.40 16.19 -4.85
CA MET A 106 -26.35 17.32 -5.78
C MET A 106 -25.23 18.28 -5.38
N MET A 107 -24.31 18.54 -6.32
CA MET A 107 -23.35 19.64 -6.20
C MET A 107 -23.95 20.88 -6.86
N PRO A 108 -24.18 21.98 -6.11
CA PRO A 108 -24.69 23.22 -6.69
C PRO A 108 -23.63 23.87 -7.60
N PRO A 109 -24.06 24.63 -8.63
CA PRO A 109 -23.14 25.45 -9.40
C PRO A 109 -22.55 26.57 -8.54
N ILE A 110 -21.23 26.73 -8.60
CA ILE A 110 -20.48 27.78 -7.93
C ILE A 110 -19.73 28.55 -9.04
N PRO A 111 -20.31 29.65 -9.54
CA PRO A 111 -19.69 30.45 -10.58
C PRO A 111 -18.37 31.05 -10.10
N MET A 112 -17.28 30.78 -10.81
CA MET A 112 -15.98 31.37 -10.54
C MET A 112 -15.14 31.48 -11.82
N PRO A 113 -14.17 32.41 -11.88
CA PRO A 113 -13.23 32.53 -13.00
C PRO A 113 -12.49 31.21 -13.28
N SER A 114 -12.12 30.99 -14.55
CA SER A 114 -11.37 29.79 -14.95
C SER A 114 -10.05 29.61 -14.20
N GLU A 115 -9.39 30.72 -13.88
CA GLU A 115 -8.13 30.70 -13.12
C GLU A 115 -8.34 30.24 -11.67
N ASP A 116 -9.50 30.53 -11.08
CA ASP A 116 -9.84 30.06 -9.72
C ASP A 116 -10.16 28.56 -9.71
N VAL A 117 -10.81 28.06 -10.76
CA VAL A 117 -11.03 26.61 -10.92
C VAL A 117 -9.70 25.87 -11.09
N LYS A 118 -8.76 26.42 -11.88
CA LYS A 118 -7.42 25.84 -12.03
C LYS A 118 -6.66 25.82 -10.71
N ALA A 119 -6.71 26.91 -9.95
CA ALA A 119 -6.10 26.97 -8.62
C ALA A 119 -6.73 25.93 -7.67
N LEU A 120 -8.05 25.79 -7.69
CA LEU A 120 -8.77 24.76 -6.92
C LEU A 120 -8.32 23.35 -7.32
N ALA A 121 -8.24 23.04 -8.61
CA ALA A 121 -7.75 21.76 -9.12
C ALA A 121 -6.30 21.50 -8.68
N ALA A 122 -5.43 22.51 -8.77
CA ALA A 122 -4.04 22.43 -8.31
C ALA A 122 -3.93 22.10 -6.82
N TYR A 123 -4.78 22.70 -5.97
CA TYR A 123 -4.86 22.35 -4.55
C TYR A 123 -5.28 20.88 -4.35
N LEU A 124 -6.37 20.43 -5.00
CA LEU A 124 -6.81 19.03 -4.91
C LEU A 124 -5.72 18.04 -5.33
N HIS A 125 -4.98 18.37 -6.39
CA HIS A 125 -3.85 17.58 -6.87
C HIS A 125 -2.68 17.56 -5.88
N SER A 126 -2.40 18.66 -5.19
CA SER A 126 -1.35 18.71 -4.16
C SER A 126 -1.65 17.81 -2.96
N VAL A 127 -2.92 17.72 -2.58
CA VAL A 127 -3.38 16.81 -1.52
C VAL A 127 -3.29 15.36 -1.99
N GLN A 128 -3.63 15.07 -3.25
CA GLN A 128 -3.47 13.73 -3.84
C GLN A 128 -2.00 13.29 -3.97
N ALA A 129 -1.08 14.22 -4.19
CA ALA A 129 0.34 13.90 -4.28
C ALA A 129 0.96 13.58 -2.91
N SER A 130 0.40 14.14 -1.82
CA SER A 130 0.91 13.99 -0.46
C SER A 130 0.18 12.93 0.37
N MET A 131 -0.96 12.41 -0.11
CA MET A 131 -1.76 11.42 0.61
C MET A 131 -1.12 10.01 0.64
N ARG A 132 -1.25 9.32 1.78
CA ARG A 132 -0.72 7.96 1.95
C ARG A 132 -1.64 6.90 1.34
N GLY A 133 -1.38 6.43 0.12
CA GLY A 133 -2.26 5.45 -0.55
C GLY A 133 -3.65 6.02 -0.88
N GLN A 134 -4.55 5.22 -1.45
CA GLN A 134 -5.84 5.70 -2.00
C GLN A 134 -6.86 6.08 -0.90
N GLY A 135 -6.75 7.31 -0.35
CA GLY A 135 -7.78 7.93 0.50
C GLY A 135 -7.39 8.23 1.96
N ASN A 136 -6.18 7.90 2.41
CA ASN A 136 -5.69 8.37 3.72
C ASN A 136 -5.27 9.84 3.65
N PRO A 137 -5.15 10.56 4.78
CA PRO A 137 -4.79 11.97 4.70
C PRO A 137 -3.36 12.12 4.22
N PRO A 138 -2.99 13.32 3.71
CA PRO A 138 -1.60 13.73 3.76
C PRO A 138 -1.04 13.42 5.14
N ALA A 139 0.21 12.97 5.20
CA ALA A 139 0.87 12.84 6.49
C ALA A 139 0.76 14.20 7.19
N GLY A 140 0.13 14.24 8.36
CA GLY A 140 0.24 15.41 9.22
C GLY A 140 1.71 15.64 9.61
N GLU A 141 1.96 16.66 10.42
CA GLU A 141 3.28 16.88 11.01
C GLU A 141 3.82 15.55 11.58
N GLU A 142 5.05 15.20 11.21
CA GLU A 142 5.68 13.96 11.64
C GLU A 142 5.87 14.00 13.15
N LYS A 143 4.97 13.34 13.88
CA LYS A 143 5.13 13.14 15.31
C LYS A 143 6.18 12.06 15.52
N VAL A 144 7.38 12.47 15.89
CA VAL A 144 8.42 11.55 16.38
C VAL A 144 7.92 10.97 17.70
N LEU A 145 7.34 9.78 17.64
CA LEU A 145 6.94 9.04 18.83
C LEU A 145 8.19 8.43 19.45
N ASN A 146 8.62 8.97 20.60
CA ASN A 146 9.69 8.36 21.37
C ASN A 146 9.16 7.10 22.08
N VAL A 147 9.71 5.93 21.74
CA VAL A 147 9.33 4.66 22.36
C VAL A 147 10.17 4.31 23.59
N LEU A 148 11.27 5.03 23.86
CA LEU A 148 12.11 4.88 25.06
C LEU A 148 11.52 5.63 26.25
N VAL A 149 10.28 5.28 26.60
CA VAL A 149 9.53 5.87 27.74
C VAL A 149 9.40 4.92 28.93
N GLY A 150 9.96 3.71 28.83
CA GLY A 150 9.89 2.69 29.87
C GLY A 150 10.96 2.82 30.96
N ASP A 151 10.80 2.02 32.01
CA ASP A 151 11.76 1.86 33.10
C ASP A 151 12.73 0.71 32.80
N ALA A 152 14.00 1.05 32.56
CA ALA A 152 15.05 0.06 32.27
C ALA A 152 15.30 -0.94 33.40
N SER A 153 15.06 -0.56 34.67
CA SER A 153 15.20 -1.47 35.81
C SER A 153 14.05 -2.48 35.85
N ALA A 154 12.83 -2.03 35.58
CA ALA A 154 11.67 -2.91 35.42
C ALA A 154 11.84 -3.85 34.22
N GLY A 155 12.35 -3.31 33.09
CA GLY A 155 12.66 -4.07 31.88
C GLY A 155 13.69 -5.16 32.12
N LYS A 156 14.76 -4.85 32.87
CA LYS A 156 15.77 -5.83 33.28
C LYS A 156 15.16 -6.97 34.11
N ALA A 157 14.28 -6.64 35.06
CA ALA A 157 13.60 -7.64 35.88
C ALA A 157 12.68 -8.53 35.05
N TYR A 158 11.92 -7.93 34.11
CA TYR A 158 11.06 -8.67 33.19
C TYR A 158 11.89 -9.57 32.26
N PHE A 159 12.96 -9.05 31.67
CA PHE A 159 13.87 -9.80 30.81
C PHE A 159 14.44 -11.03 31.55
N LYS A 160 14.86 -10.85 32.80
CA LYS A 160 15.37 -11.96 33.64
C LYS A 160 14.32 -13.05 33.86
N LYS A 161 13.05 -12.66 34.04
CA LYS A 161 11.95 -13.59 34.31
C LYS A 161 11.47 -14.31 33.04
N THR A 162 11.43 -13.61 31.91
CA THR A 162 10.68 -14.06 30.72
C THR A 162 11.60 -14.45 29.56
N CYS A 163 12.76 -13.81 29.43
CA CYS A 163 13.65 -13.94 28.27
C CYS A 163 14.89 -14.78 28.57
N SER A 164 15.33 -14.83 29.84
CA SER A 164 16.59 -15.47 30.22
C SER A 164 16.64 -16.99 30.14
N SER A 165 15.52 -17.67 29.84
CA SER A 165 15.56 -19.09 29.47
C SER A 165 16.25 -19.33 28.12
N CYS A 166 16.30 -18.31 27.25
CA CYS A 166 16.84 -18.41 25.90
C CYS A 166 17.93 -17.36 25.60
N HIS A 167 17.86 -16.17 26.22
CA HIS A 167 18.76 -15.05 25.93
C HIS A 167 19.53 -14.59 27.17
N SER A 168 20.83 -14.41 27.03
CA SER A 168 21.64 -13.71 28.03
C SER A 168 21.68 -12.20 27.74
N ALA A 169 22.03 -11.40 28.76
CA ALA A 169 22.29 -9.98 28.54
C ALA A 169 23.49 -9.75 27.61
N GLY A 170 24.43 -10.70 27.55
CA GLY A 170 25.56 -10.65 26.61
C GLY A 170 25.14 -10.79 25.16
N ASP A 171 24.16 -11.66 24.87
CA ASP A 171 23.64 -11.88 23.52
C ASP A 171 22.92 -10.65 22.96
N MET A 172 22.45 -9.77 23.86
CA MET A 172 21.73 -8.55 23.52
C MET A 172 22.66 -7.35 23.33
N LYS A 173 23.95 -7.45 23.67
CA LYS A 173 24.91 -6.36 23.47
C LYS A 173 25.09 -6.06 21.98
N GLY A 174 25.17 -4.78 21.63
CA GLY A 174 25.31 -4.33 20.24
C GLY A 174 24.01 -4.30 19.44
N LEU A 175 22.86 -4.60 20.06
CA LEU A 175 21.56 -4.43 19.39
C LEU A 175 21.29 -2.97 19.03
N THR A 176 21.70 -2.02 19.87
CA THR A 176 21.56 -0.57 19.64
C THR A 176 22.40 -0.08 18.47
N GLU A 177 23.58 -0.67 18.24
CA GLU A 177 24.39 -0.36 17.05
C GLU A 177 23.73 -0.89 15.76
N LYS A 178 23.04 -2.03 15.84
CA LYS A 178 22.32 -2.64 14.72
C LYS A 178 20.97 -1.97 14.45
N PHE A 179 20.34 -1.44 15.49
CA PHE A 179 19.03 -0.79 15.47
C PHE A 179 19.13 0.55 16.20
N PRO A 180 19.68 1.60 15.55
CA PRO A 180 19.90 2.90 16.18
C PRO A 180 18.58 3.60 16.53
N GLU A 181 17.53 3.32 15.76
CA GLU A 181 16.19 3.82 16.04
C GLU A 181 15.48 2.91 17.05
N ALA A 182 15.02 3.49 18.15
CA ALA A 182 14.41 2.73 19.24
C ALA A 182 13.14 1.98 18.81
N MET A 183 12.40 2.51 17.83
CA MET A 183 11.24 1.85 17.25
C MET A 183 11.63 0.55 16.52
N ASP A 184 12.74 0.57 15.79
CA ASP A 184 13.24 -0.63 15.09
C ASP A 184 13.77 -1.66 16.09
N LEU A 185 14.46 -1.23 17.15
CA LEU A 185 14.86 -2.09 18.26
C LEU A 185 13.63 -2.77 18.89
N GLN A 186 12.61 -1.99 19.25
CA GLN A 186 11.37 -2.49 19.83
C GLN A 186 10.69 -3.51 18.93
N ASN A 187 10.50 -3.17 17.65
CA ASN A 187 9.87 -4.05 16.68
C ASN A 187 10.65 -5.35 16.47
N TYR A 188 11.98 -5.29 16.49
CA TYR A 188 12.85 -6.45 16.30
C TYR A 188 12.70 -7.46 17.44
N TRP A 189 12.86 -7.02 18.69
CA TRP A 189 12.81 -7.95 19.82
C TRP A 189 11.38 -8.43 20.10
N VAL A 190 10.35 -7.61 19.93
CA VAL A 190 8.95 -8.05 20.13
C VAL A 190 8.60 -9.19 19.17
N ARG A 191 9.08 -9.13 17.93
CA ARG A 191 8.88 -10.17 16.92
C ARG A 191 9.82 -11.38 17.06
N GLY A 192 10.89 -11.26 17.84
CA GLY A 192 11.91 -12.30 18.02
C GLY A 192 12.88 -12.45 16.85
N GLY A 193 13.06 -11.40 16.04
CA GLY A 193 13.81 -11.46 14.79
C GLY A 193 13.38 -10.40 13.79
N GLY A 194 14.14 -10.29 12.70
CA GLY A 194 13.89 -9.32 11.63
C GLY A 194 13.55 -10.05 10.35
N ASP A 195 12.55 -9.57 9.59
CA ASP A 195 12.19 -10.15 8.29
C ASP A 195 13.46 -10.38 7.45
N SER A 196 13.76 -11.63 7.13
CA SER A 196 14.94 -12.01 6.35
C SER A 196 14.98 -11.26 5.01
N ARG A 197 13.80 -10.87 4.49
CA ARG A 197 13.63 -10.02 3.30
C ARG A 197 14.12 -8.58 3.47
N ARG A 198 14.21 -8.07 4.72
CA ARG A 198 14.61 -6.69 5.03
C ARG A 198 16.05 -6.61 5.56
N THR A 199 16.56 -7.66 6.19
CA THR A 199 17.90 -7.67 6.81
C THR A 199 18.98 -8.37 5.98
N GLY A 200 18.60 -9.14 4.95
CA GLY A 200 19.53 -9.81 4.02
C GLY A 200 20.44 -10.87 4.66
N LYS A 201 20.29 -11.15 5.95
CA LYS A 201 21.01 -12.20 6.68
C LYS A 201 20.08 -13.38 6.96
N PRO A 202 20.56 -14.63 6.90
CA PRO A 202 19.77 -15.78 7.29
C PRO A 202 19.40 -15.65 8.77
N GLU A 203 18.12 -15.47 9.08
CA GLU A 203 17.60 -15.85 10.39
C GLU A 203 17.89 -17.35 10.59
N THR A 204 18.08 -17.81 11.83
CA THR A 204 18.13 -19.25 12.12
C THR A 204 16.91 -19.90 11.47
N PRO A 205 17.11 -20.78 10.46
CA PRO A 205 15.99 -21.27 9.67
C PRO A 205 15.05 -22.09 10.54
N THR A 206 13.75 -21.90 10.34
CA THR A 206 12.75 -22.81 10.89
C THR A 206 13.04 -24.20 10.32
N THR A 207 13.24 -25.19 11.20
CA THR A 207 13.48 -26.57 10.75
C THR A 207 12.20 -27.39 10.88
N VAL A 208 12.09 -28.45 10.08
CA VAL A 208 10.96 -29.36 10.12
C VAL A 208 11.44 -30.80 10.13
N THR A 209 10.81 -31.62 10.96
CA THR A 209 10.95 -33.07 10.98
C THR A 209 9.65 -33.70 10.50
N VAL A 210 9.71 -34.44 9.39
CA VAL A 210 8.57 -35.15 8.81
C VAL A 210 8.79 -36.65 8.98
N LYS A 211 7.84 -37.34 9.61
CA LYS A 211 7.81 -38.81 9.70
C LYS A 211 6.67 -39.34 8.84
N THR A 212 7.01 -40.17 7.86
CA THR A 212 6.07 -40.77 6.92
C THR A 212 5.35 -41.98 7.53
N PRO A 213 4.21 -42.40 6.96
CA PRO A 213 3.50 -43.61 7.40
C PRO A 213 4.37 -44.87 7.33
N ALA A 214 5.28 -44.92 6.36
CA ALA A 214 6.28 -45.99 6.21
C ALA A 214 7.40 -45.95 7.27
N GLY A 215 7.32 -45.04 8.26
CA GLY A 215 8.28 -44.91 9.36
C GLY A 215 9.55 -44.13 9.04
N LYS A 216 9.74 -43.69 7.79
CA LYS A 216 10.92 -42.89 7.39
C LYS A 216 10.82 -41.49 7.96
N THR A 217 11.94 -40.95 8.45
CA THR A 217 12.03 -39.61 9.02
C THR A 217 12.95 -38.74 8.17
N PHE A 218 12.50 -37.53 7.87
CA PHE A 218 13.23 -36.52 7.10
C PHE A 218 13.35 -35.26 7.93
N LYS A 219 14.53 -34.64 7.95
CA LYS A 219 14.79 -33.40 8.69
C LYS A 219 15.53 -32.42 7.80
N GLY A 220 15.11 -31.16 7.82
CA GLY A 220 15.75 -30.10 7.07
C GLY A 220 15.14 -28.73 7.32
N ASP A 221 15.57 -27.75 6.55
CA ASP A 221 15.03 -26.40 6.58
C ASP A 221 13.64 -26.39 5.99
N LEU A 222 12.69 -25.75 6.66
CA LEU A 222 11.32 -25.64 6.18
C LEU A 222 11.28 -24.70 4.97
N VAL A 223 10.80 -25.22 3.83
CA VAL A 223 10.64 -24.43 2.61
C VAL A 223 9.20 -23.93 2.44
N ARG A 224 8.21 -24.78 2.76
CA ARG A 224 6.79 -24.43 2.66
C ARG A 224 5.95 -25.28 3.61
N TYR A 225 4.95 -24.65 4.22
CA TYR A 225 3.93 -25.30 5.03
C TYR A 225 2.57 -24.62 4.78
N ASP A 226 1.62 -25.37 4.22
CA ASP A 226 0.23 -24.93 4.03
C ASP A 226 -0.71 -26.12 4.25
N ASP A 227 -2.01 -25.96 4.01
CA ASP A 227 -3.02 -26.99 4.28
C ASP A 227 -2.87 -28.27 3.43
N PHE A 228 -2.12 -28.21 2.33
CA PHE A 228 -1.98 -29.30 1.37
C PHE A 228 -0.61 -29.95 1.43
N ILE A 229 0.45 -29.16 1.65
CA ILE A 229 1.83 -29.64 1.54
C ILE A 229 2.74 -29.15 2.67
N VAL A 230 3.70 -30.00 3.00
CA VAL A 230 4.91 -29.64 3.74
C VAL A 230 6.12 -29.96 2.89
N SER A 231 7.05 -29.01 2.78
CA SER A 231 8.30 -29.22 2.05
C SER A 231 9.50 -28.73 2.82
N LEU A 232 10.62 -29.43 2.62
CA LEU A 232 11.87 -29.19 3.33
C LEU A 232 13.06 -29.34 2.40
N ARG A 233 14.17 -28.72 2.77
CA ARG A 233 15.47 -28.90 2.15
C ARG A 233 16.40 -29.57 3.14
N GLU A 234 16.89 -30.76 2.79
CA GLU A 234 17.85 -31.50 3.62
C GLU A 234 19.24 -30.84 3.58
N ALA A 235 20.12 -31.27 4.48
CA ALA A 235 21.46 -30.70 4.61
C ALA A 235 22.33 -30.86 3.34
N ASP A 236 22.04 -31.85 2.49
CA ASP A 236 22.69 -32.08 1.20
C ASP A 236 22.09 -31.24 0.05
N GLY A 237 21.09 -30.39 0.35
CA GLY A 237 20.37 -29.57 -0.61
C GLY A 237 19.16 -30.26 -1.24
N THR A 238 18.91 -31.53 -0.95
CA THR A 238 17.78 -32.29 -1.51
C THR A 238 16.45 -31.68 -1.06
N TYR A 239 15.61 -31.33 -2.04
CA TYR A 239 14.25 -30.87 -1.78
C TYR A 239 13.29 -32.06 -1.66
N ARG A 240 12.49 -32.07 -0.60
CA ARG A 240 11.41 -33.04 -0.40
C ARG A 240 10.09 -32.33 -0.16
N SER A 241 9.02 -32.90 -0.69
CA SER A 241 7.65 -32.44 -0.49
C SER A 241 6.74 -33.61 -0.13
N PHE A 242 5.83 -33.38 0.81
CA PHE A 242 4.88 -34.38 1.31
C PHE A 242 3.48 -33.78 1.33
N SER A 243 2.49 -34.56 0.93
CA SER A 243 1.07 -34.18 1.04
C SER A 243 0.59 -34.34 2.48
N ARG A 244 -0.10 -33.33 3.01
CA ARG A 244 -0.67 -33.32 4.37
C ARG A 244 -2.07 -33.94 4.45
N GLY A 245 -2.62 -34.42 3.34
CA GLY A 245 -3.89 -35.15 3.32
C GLY A 245 -3.83 -36.57 3.88
N ASP A 246 -2.64 -37.08 4.22
CA ASP A 246 -2.44 -38.37 4.87
C ASP A 246 -2.36 -38.19 6.39
N GLU A 247 -3.38 -38.65 7.12
CA GLU A 247 -3.48 -38.53 8.58
C GLU A 247 -2.34 -39.23 9.35
N ALA A 248 -1.63 -40.17 8.72
CA ALA A 248 -0.48 -40.84 9.31
C ALA A 248 0.83 -40.04 9.16
N LEU A 249 0.84 -38.93 8.42
CA LEU A 249 1.99 -38.05 8.30
C LEU A 249 2.17 -37.21 9.58
N LYS A 250 3.28 -37.43 10.29
CA LYS A 250 3.61 -36.63 11.49
C LYS A 250 4.60 -35.54 11.14
N VAL A 251 4.23 -34.29 11.37
CA VAL A 251 5.06 -33.11 11.09
C VAL A 251 5.35 -32.38 12.40
N LYS A 252 6.64 -32.20 12.73
CA LYS A 252 7.10 -31.35 13.84
C LYS A 252 7.88 -30.18 13.26
N ILE A 253 7.37 -28.97 13.45
CA ILE A 253 8.06 -27.73 13.09
C ILE A 253 8.77 -27.21 14.34
N ASP A 254 10.02 -26.80 14.15
CA ASP A 254 10.86 -26.18 15.18
C ASP A 254 11.22 -24.76 14.70
N ASP A 255 10.41 -23.78 15.14
CA ASP A 255 10.60 -22.36 14.86
C ASP A 255 11.21 -21.66 16.08
N PRO A 256 12.45 -21.15 16.00
CA PRO A 256 13.10 -20.40 17.07
C PRO A 256 12.29 -19.19 17.55
N ARG A 257 11.42 -18.62 16.70
CA ARG A 257 10.59 -17.46 17.04
C ARG A 257 9.26 -17.83 17.69
N GLN A 258 8.93 -19.11 17.77
CA GLN A 258 7.64 -19.57 18.31
C GLN A 258 7.40 -19.05 19.73
N ALA A 259 8.45 -18.96 20.55
CA ALA A 259 8.35 -18.41 21.90
C ALA A 259 7.96 -16.92 21.89
N HIS A 260 8.54 -16.12 20.99
CA HIS A 260 8.17 -14.71 20.83
C HIS A 260 6.72 -14.56 20.36
N LEU A 261 6.27 -15.38 19.40
CA LEU A 261 4.87 -15.38 18.94
C LEU A 261 3.88 -15.68 20.09
N GLN A 262 4.24 -16.60 20.98
CA GLN A 262 3.42 -16.92 22.16
C GLN A 262 3.42 -15.84 23.24
N LEU A 263 4.37 -14.90 23.21
CA LEU A 263 4.43 -13.77 24.12
C LEU A 263 3.64 -12.56 23.61
N LEU A 264 3.40 -12.42 22.30
CA LEU A 264 2.62 -11.32 21.72
C LEU A 264 1.27 -11.04 22.42
N PRO A 265 0.43 -12.04 22.74
CA PRO A 265 -0.83 -11.78 23.45
C PRO A 265 -0.66 -11.55 24.96
N LYS A 266 0.56 -11.72 25.50
CA LYS A 266 0.86 -11.63 26.94
C LYS A 266 1.54 -10.32 27.32
N TYR A 267 2.17 -9.64 26.36
CA TYR A 267 2.81 -8.35 26.61
C TYR A 267 1.75 -7.30 26.95
N SER A 268 2.00 -6.55 28.02
CA SER A 268 1.42 -5.23 28.17
C SER A 268 2.25 -4.20 27.42
N ASP A 269 1.63 -3.07 27.08
CA ASP A 269 2.33 -1.91 26.50
C ASP A 269 3.51 -1.48 27.38
N LYS A 270 3.30 -1.48 28.71
CA LYS A 270 4.35 -1.21 29.69
C LYS A 270 5.53 -2.19 29.59
N ASP A 271 5.27 -3.49 29.48
CA ASP A 271 6.36 -4.48 29.38
C ASP A 271 7.21 -4.23 28.14
N ILE A 272 6.57 -3.86 27.02
CA ILE A 272 7.27 -3.57 25.77
C ILE A 272 8.18 -2.35 25.93
N HIS A 273 7.68 -1.28 26.52
CA HIS A 273 8.47 -0.07 26.74
C HIS A 273 9.60 -0.29 27.74
N ASP A 274 9.34 -0.97 28.86
CA ASP A 274 10.33 -1.25 29.90
C ASP A 274 11.48 -2.13 29.36
N VAL A 275 11.16 -3.21 28.65
CA VAL A 275 12.18 -4.08 28.04
C VAL A 275 12.96 -3.34 26.96
N THR A 276 12.31 -2.51 26.14
CA THR A 276 13.00 -1.70 25.13
C THR A 276 13.97 -0.71 25.78
N ALA A 277 13.56 -0.05 26.87
CA ALA A 277 14.42 0.86 27.63
C ALA A 277 15.64 0.11 28.23
N TYR A 278 15.44 -1.11 28.73
CA TYR A 278 16.53 -1.95 29.20
C TYR A 278 17.51 -2.32 28.08
N LEU A 279 17.01 -2.82 26.95
CA LEU A 279 17.86 -3.21 25.82
C LEU A 279 18.63 -2.03 25.23
N ALA A 280 18.03 -0.84 25.22
CA ALA A 280 18.69 0.39 24.79
C ALA A 280 19.83 0.84 25.73
N SER A 281 19.89 0.31 26.95
CA SER A 281 20.93 0.62 27.96
C SER A 281 22.11 -0.35 27.97
N LEU A 282 22.09 -1.41 27.14
CA LEU A 282 23.08 -2.49 27.14
C LEU A 282 24.31 -2.24 26.28
#